data_AF-A0A353PQJ6-F1
#
_entry.id   AF-A0A353PQJ6-F1
#
_cell.length_a   1.000
_cell.length_b   1.000
_cell.length_c   1.000
_cell.angle_alpha   90.00
_cell.angle_beta   90.00
_cell.angle_gamma   90.00
#
_symmetry.space_group_name_H-M   'P 1'
#
loop_
_entity.id
_entity.type
_entity.pdbx_description
1 polymer ?
#
loop_
_entity_poly.entity_id
_entity_poly.type
_entity_poly.pdbx_seq_one_letter_code
_entity_poly.pdbx_strand_id
1 'polypeptide(L)'
;MIKRLLLLFLLAVSYVPLSFAIPDPSKDLRIQKTYESFKGGLLWVQGGSWTSCANTLKDALNHVEDEGLWKEDYEPLLQAIEGEDLALPEERKRADELLTLAALNYISDMNGERLNPRTTAKSIHIKQVSIDETEFLVGYLSAPDSCAWVEDLIPRGSEYRDLKEALARYRQKQAQGGWPQLPKGTKLAKGDQGPLVETLRKQLKAQDIQGTEGSDVFDEGLVHAVKEFQDLHGLEHDGVAGPGTVTALNTPVEERIRSIIISLERQRWYPNPMPSRFLQVNVPGFYLKAVEAGKAAFFMPIITGRKYTKTPVFNAPMTEIIFNPSWHVPTSIIPEILPKIQQNPEAYARKGYVVTYDSGVRIVQRPGSANALGKIRFTIESPFSIYLHGTPAKNLFQKENRAASHGCIRVQDPYKLAQFAFNDSSWTRARIEKETSGSRTDHVKLKRQLPVFITYFTVFEDEQGRMNFVPDEYGQDEKVWEALNKAKRNRGE
;
A
#
# COMPACT_ATOMS: atom_id res chain seq x y z
N MET A 1 -29.72 -12.66 63.42
CA MET A 1 -29.28 -11.46 62.67
C MET A 1 -29.73 -11.62 61.23
N ILE A 2 -30.49 -10.64 60.75
CA ILE A 2 -31.39 -10.70 59.60
C ILE A 2 -30.68 -10.38 58.29
N LYS A 3 -31.11 -11.08 57.24
CA LYS A 3 -30.83 -10.95 55.80
C LYS A 3 -30.55 -9.51 55.31
N ARG A 4 -29.55 -9.35 54.44
CA ARG A 4 -29.50 -8.25 53.46
C ARG A 4 -29.43 -8.81 52.04
N LEU A 5 -30.49 -8.50 51.31
CA LEU A 5 -30.74 -8.69 49.89
C LEU A 5 -29.77 -7.80 49.10
N LEU A 6 -29.09 -8.34 48.08
CA LEU A 6 -28.45 -7.53 47.04
C LEU A 6 -29.23 -7.76 45.74
N LEU A 7 -29.88 -6.71 45.26
CA LEU A 7 -30.71 -6.68 44.07
C LEU A 7 -29.81 -6.63 42.83
N LEU A 8 -29.79 -7.68 42.01
CA LEU A 8 -29.18 -7.68 40.68
C LEU A 8 -30.18 -7.04 39.70
N PHE A 9 -29.89 -5.81 39.26
CA PHE A 9 -30.57 -5.19 38.12
C PHE A 9 -30.03 -5.82 36.83
N LEU A 10 -30.85 -6.66 36.19
CA LEU A 10 -30.69 -7.04 34.79
C LEU A 10 -31.09 -5.84 33.92
N LEU A 11 -30.11 -5.05 33.48
CA LEU A 11 -30.30 -4.14 32.35
C LEU A 11 -30.27 -4.97 31.07
N ALA A 12 -31.44 -5.39 30.62
CA ALA A 12 -31.64 -5.80 29.24
C ALA A 12 -31.45 -4.54 28.37
N VAL A 13 -30.29 -4.43 27.73
CA VAL A 13 -30.08 -3.46 26.64
C VAL A 13 -30.90 -3.98 25.46
N SER A 14 -32.13 -3.51 25.34
CA SER A 14 -32.90 -3.64 24.11
C SER A 14 -32.13 -2.92 23.00
N TYR A 15 -31.50 -3.71 22.12
CA TYR A 15 -31.01 -3.24 20.83
C TYR A 15 -32.22 -2.72 20.05
N VAL A 16 -32.41 -1.40 20.06
CA VAL A 16 -33.23 -0.74 19.04
C VAL A 16 -32.29 -0.60 17.84
N PRO A 17 -32.47 -1.35 16.74
CA PRO A 17 -31.69 -1.09 15.54
C PRO A 17 -31.93 0.36 15.14
N LEU A 18 -30.87 1.16 15.00
CA LEU A 18 -30.97 2.44 14.31
C LEU A 18 -31.57 2.15 12.94
N SER A 19 -32.77 2.63 12.69
CA SER A 19 -33.41 2.53 11.38
C SER A 19 -32.57 3.35 10.40
N PHE A 20 -31.80 2.68 9.55
CA PHE A 20 -31.13 3.31 8.43
C PHE A 20 -32.18 3.89 7.49
N ALA A 21 -32.16 5.21 7.28
CA ALA A 21 -33.04 5.84 6.30
C ALA A 21 -32.47 5.60 4.91
N ILE A 22 -33.09 4.69 4.15
CA ILE A 22 -32.72 4.44 2.76
C ILE A 22 -32.90 5.76 1.98
N PRO A 23 -31.84 6.28 1.34
CA PRO A 23 -31.93 7.52 0.59
C PRO A 23 -32.96 7.37 -0.54
N ASP A 24 -33.66 8.46 -0.84
CA ASP A 24 -34.56 8.56 -2.00
C ASP A 24 -33.69 8.64 -3.27
N PRO A 25 -33.57 7.57 -4.07
CA PRO A 25 -32.62 7.52 -5.19
C PRO A 25 -32.99 8.53 -6.28
N SER A 26 -34.27 8.91 -6.40
CA SER A 26 -34.73 9.91 -7.37
C SER A 26 -34.13 11.30 -7.15
N LYS A 27 -33.57 11.57 -5.96
CA LYS A 27 -32.91 12.83 -5.60
C LYS A 27 -31.40 12.84 -5.84
N ASP A 28 -30.79 11.69 -6.15
CA ASP A 28 -29.37 11.61 -6.49
C ASP A 28 -29.15 12.09 -7.94
N LEU A 29 -28.38 13.17 -8.12
CA LEU A 29 -28.10 13.75 -9.43
C LEU A 29 -27.39 12.76 -10.38
N ARG A 30 -26.61 11.81 -9.85
CA ARG A 30 -25.93 10.78 -10.65
C ARG A 30 -26.95 9.80 -11.23
N ILE A 31 -27.99 9.48 -10.47
CA ILE A 31 -29.10 8.62 -10.91
C ILE A 31 -29.89 9.33 -11.99
N GLN A 32 -30.28 10.59 -11.77
CA GLN A 32 -30.99 11.40 -12.78
C GLN A 32 -30.21 11.42 -14.11
N LYS A 33 -28.90 11.75 -14.06
CA LYS A 33 -28.01 11.75 -15.23
C LYS A 33 -27.93 10.37 -15.91
N THR A 34 -27.91 9.29 -15.13
CA THR A 34 -27.86 7.90 -15.64
C THR A 34 -29.11 7.58 -16.46
N TYR A 35 -30.31 7.81 -15.90
CA TYR A 35 -31.56 7.52 -16.61
C TYR A 35 -31.80 8.48 -17.78
N GLU A 36 -31.38 9.74 -17.69
CA GLU A 36 -31.39 10.67 -18.84
C GLU A 36 -30.55 10.12 -20.01
N SER A 37 -29.33 9.66 -19.70
CA SER A 37 -28.41 9.07 -20.69
C SER A 37 -28.95 7.75 -21.27
N PHE A 38 -29.71 7.00 -20.48
CA PHE A 38 -30.34 5.74 -20.86
C PHE A 38 -31.80 5.90 -21.37
N LYS A 39 -32.21 7.13 -21.74
CA LYS A 39 -33.53 7.47 -22.30
C LYS A 39 -34.73 7.05 -21.44
N GLY A 40 -34.54 6.99 -20.12
CA GLY A 40 -35.58 6.70 -19.14
C GLY A 40 -36.04 5.24 -19.07
N GLY A 41 -35.35 4.32 -19.77
CA GLY A 41 -35.61 2.88 -19.64
C GLY A 41 -35.11 2.33 -18.30
N LEU A 42 -35.69 1.22 -17.84
CA LEU A 42 -35.16 0.46 -16.71
C LEU A 42 -33.84 -0.23 -17.10
N LEU A 43 -32.84 -0.17 -16.22
CA LEU A 43 -31.50 -0.69 -16.48
C LEU A 43 -31.39 -2.19 -16.10
N TRP A 44 -32.09 -2.58 -15.04
CA TRP A 44 -31.86 -3.83 -14.32
C TRP A 44 -33.05 -4.77 -14.37
N VAL A 45 -34.23 -4.29 -14.73
CA VAL A 45 -35.45 -5.10 -14.82
C VAL A 45 -35.97 -5.16 -16.25
N GLN A 46 -36.15 -6.39 -16.76
CA GLN A 46 -36.75 -6.65 -18.08
C GLN A 46 -37.84 -7.72 -17.95
N GLY A 47 -39.02 -7.45 -18.52
CA GLY A 47 -40.14 -8.42 -18.47
C GLY A 47 -40.64 -8.75 -17.05
N GLY A 48 -40.42 -7.86 -16.08
CA GLY A 48 -40.79 -8.08 -14.67
C GLY A 48 -39.79 -8.95 -13.90
N SER A 49 -38.58 -9.18 -14.42
CA SER A 49 -37.52 -9.94 -13.74
C SER A 49 -36.18 -9.24 -13.83
N TRP A 50 -35.31 -9.51 -12.86
CA TRP A 50 -33.93 -9.03 -12.86
C TRP A 50 -33.17 -9.55 -14.09
N THR A 51 -32.41 -8.68 -14.74
CA THR A 51 -31.47 -9.07 -15.81
C THR A 51 -30.30 -9.87 -15.24
N SER A 52 -29.53 -10.54 -16.12
CA SER A 52 -28.29 -11.22 -15.71
C SER A 52 -27.28 -10.26 -15.08
N CYS A 53 -27.18 -9.03 -15.58
CA CYS A 53 -26.28 -8.02 -15.03
C CYS A 53 -26.73 -7.54 -13.65
N ALA A 54 -28.04 -7.42 -13.42
CA ALA A 54 -28.57 -7.11 -12.11
C ALA A 54 -28.17 -8.19 -11.08
N ASN A 55 -28.32 -9.47 -11.43
CA ASN A 55 -27.93 -10.57 -10.56
C ASN A 55 -26.40 -10.60 -10.33
N THR A 56 -25.59 -10.38 -11.37
CA THR A 56 -24.13 -10.30 -11.26
C THR A 56 -23.69 -9.20 -10.27
N LEU A 57 -24.29 -8.02 -10.37
CA LEU A 57 -24.02 -6.92 -9.44
C LEU A 57 -24.47 -7.29 -8.02
N LYS A 58 -25.69 -7.81 -7.84
CA LYS A 58 -26.18 -8.23 -6.52
C LYS A 58 -25.26 -9.27 -5.87
N ASP A 59 -24.77 -10.23 -6.64
CA ASP A 59 -23.82 -11.24 -6.16
C ASP A 59 -22.48 -10.60 -5.72
N ALA A 60 -21.96 -9.64 -6.49
CA ALA A 60 -20.75 -8.90 -6.11
C ALA A 60 -20.97 -8.05 -4.84
N LEU A 61 -22.11 -7.39 -4.70
CA LEU A 61 -22.46 -6.58 -3.52
C LEU A 61 -22.65 -7.45 -2.27
N ASN A 62 -23.18 -8.66 -2.41
CA ASN A 62 -23.28 -9.63 -1.30
C ASN A 62 -21.91 -10.11 -0.79
N HIS A 63 -20.87 -10.05 -1.63
CA HIS A 63 -19.50 -10.45 -1.32
C HIS A 63 -18.53 -9.26 -1.30
N VAL A 64 -19.04 -8.04 -1.13
CA VAL A 64 -18.23 -6.81 -1.22
C VAL A 64 -17.10 -6.76 -0.19
N GLU A 65 -17.27 -7.48 0.91
CA GLU A 65 -16.28 -7.62 1.96
C GLU A 65 -15.01 -8.35 1.47
N ASP A 66 -15.09 -9.22 0.45
CA ASP A 66 -13.93 -9.87 -0.17
C ASP A 66 -13.04 -8.88 -0.91
N GLU A 67 -13.59 -7.73 -1.28
CA GLU A 67 -12.85 -6.59 -1.82
C GLU A 67 -12.28 -5.70 -0.69
N GLY A 68 -12.52 -6.01 0.58
CA GLY A 68 -12.16 -5.15 1.71
C GLY A 68 -13.04 -3.90 1.83
N LEU A 69 -14.24 -3.93 1.23
CA LEU A 69 -15.28 -2.91 1.40
C LEU A 69 -16.16 -3.23 2.61
N TRP A 70 -16.95 -2.25 3.05
CA TRP A 70 -17.84 -2.41 4.19
C TRP A 70 -19.17 -2.98 3.71
N LYS A 71 -19.51 -4.20 4.14
CA LYS A 71 -20.82 -4.79 3.87
C LYS A 71 -21.95 -3.90 4.35
N GLU A 72 -21.73 -3.21 5.47
CA GLU A 72 -22.72 -2.31 6.05
C GLU A 72 -23.11 -1.19 5.11
N ASP A 73 -22.27 -0.76 4.16
CA ASP A 73 -22.59 0.34 3.22
C ASP A 73 -23.56 -0.08 2.10
N TYR A 74 -23.76 -1.38 1.88
CA TYR A 74 -24.57 -1.92 0.78
C TYR A 74 -25.75 -2.76 1.25
N GLU A 75 -25.62 -3.46 2.39
CA GLU A 75 -26.64 -4.37 2.93
C GLU A 75 -28.03 -3.71 3.06
N PRO A 76 -28.19 -2.47 3.58
CA PRO A 76 -29.52 -1.86 3.65
C PRO A 76 -30.14 -1.54 2.29
N LEU A 77 -29.33 -1.23 1.27
CA LEU A 77 -29.83 -1.04 -0.10
C LEU A 77 -30.29 -2.37 -0.69
N LEU A 78 -29.54 -3.46 -0.48
CA LEU A 78 -29.93 -4.79 -0.94
C LEU A 78 -31.23 -5.27 -0.28
N GLN A 79 -31.37 -5.10 1.04
CA GLN A 79 -32.61 -5.43 1.75
C GLN A 79 -33.81 -4.61 1.27
N ALA A 80 -33.59 -3.33 0.95
CA ALA A 80 -34.62 -2.48 0.36
C ALA A 80 -35.06 -3.01 -1.00
N ILE A 81 -34.11 -3.35 -1.88
CA ILE A 81 -34.36 -3.88 -3.23
C ILE A 81 -35.12 -5.22 -3.16
N GLU A 82 -34.79 -6.08 -2.20
CA GLU A 82 -35.46 -7.37 -2.00
C GLU A 82 -36.90 -7.25 -1.47
N GLY A 83 -37.23 -6.13 -0.83
CA GLY A 83 -38.56 -5.85 -0.31
C GLY A 83 -39.56 -5.30 -1.34
N GLU A 84 -39.10 -4.91 -2.54
CA GLU A 84 -39.93 -4.33 -3.61
C GLU A 84 -40.57 -5.43 -4.49
N ASP A 85 -41.86 -5.30 -4.81
CA ASP A 85 -42.57 -6.18 -5.74
C ASP A 85 -42.38 -5.71 -7.20
N LEU A 86 -41.57 -6.44 -7.96
CA LEU A 86 -41.30 -6.13 -9.37
C LEU A 86 -42.53 -6.22 -10.29
N ALA A 87 -43.66 -6.78 -9.83
CA ALA A 87 -44.91 -6.74 -10.58
C ALA A 87 -45.51 -5.31 -10.59
N LEU A 88 -45.34 -4.57 -9.50
CA LEU A 88 -45.89 -3.22 -9.32
C LEU A 88 -44.99 -2.17 -10.02
N PRO A 89 -45.53 -1.31 -10.91
CA PRO A 89 -44.71 -0.37 -11.68
C PRO A 89 -43.84 0.58 -10.86
N GLU A 90 -44.37 1.15 -9.78
CA GLU A 90 -43.63 2.10 -8.94
C GLU A 90 -42.52 1.41 -8.13
N GLU A 91 -42.82 0.25 -7.53
CA GLU A 91 -41.85 -0.54 -6.76
C GLU A 91 -40.74 -1.09 -7.66
N ARG A 92 -41.11 -1.60 -8.86
CA ARG A 92 -40.15 -2.00 -9.88
C ARG A 92 -39.21 -0.87 -10.28
N LYS A 93 -39.74 0.35 -10.47
CA LYS A 93 -38.93 1.53 -10.81
C LYS A 93 -37.98 1.87 -9.66
N ARG A 94 -38.48 1.88 -8.42
CA ARG A 94 -37.69 2.16 -7.23
C ARG A 94 -36.58 1.13 -7.01
N ALA A 95 -36.86 -0.15 -7.20
CA ALA A 95 -35.86 -1.22 -7.11
C ALA A 95 -34.73 -1.04 -8.15
N ASP A 96 -35.08 -0.65 -9.38
CA ASP A 96 -34.13 -0.33 -10.45
C ASP A 96 -33.25 0.88 -10.09
N GLU A 97 -33.86 1.95 -9.55
CA GLU A 97 -33.14 3.15 -9.11
C GLU A 97 -32.21 2.87 -7.91
N LEU A 98 -32.65 2.07 -6.94
CA LEU A 98 -31.83 1.64 -5.79
C LEU A 98 -30.63 0.77 -6.21
N LEU A 99 -30.83 -0.15 -7.15
CA LEU A 99 -29.72 -0.96 -7.66
C LEU A 99 -28.73 -0.10 -8.48
N THR A 100 -29.23 0.93 -9.18
CA THR A 100 -28.39 1.94 -9.84
C THR A 100 -27.56 2.72 -8.82
N LEU A 101 -28.14 3.15 -7.69
CA LEU A 101 -27.40 3.80 -6.61
C LEU A 101 -26.26 2.90 -6.09
N ALA A 102 -26.56 1.63 -5.85
CA ALA A 102 -25.59 0.66 -5.39
C ALA A 102 -24.45 0.44 -6.41
N ALA A 103 -24.79 0.37 -7.71
CA ALA A 103 -23.82 0.26 -8.79
C ALA A 103 -22.86 1.46 -8.82
N LEU A 104 -23.38 2.69 -8.77
CA LEU A 104 -22.58 3.91 -8.79
C LEU A 104 -21.67 4.02 -7.55
N ASN A 105 -22.18 3.66 -6.38
CA ASN A 105 -21.38 3.62 -5.15
C ASN A 105 -20.27 2.54 -5.23
N TYR A 106 -20.55 1.38 -5.82
CA TYR A 106 -19.55 0.32 -6.03
C TYR A 106 -18.48 0.72 -7.04
N ILE A 107 -18.85 1.37 -8.16
CA ILE A 107 -17.91 1.91 -9.14
C ILE A 107 -16.95 2.91 -8.48
N SER A 108 -17.50 3.88 -7.74
CA SER A 108 -16.72 4.88 -7.00
C SER A 108 -15.76 4.22 -6.00
N ASP A 109 -16.24 3.22 -5.25
CA ASP A 109 -15.44 2.52 -4.25
C ASP A 109 -14.30 1.71 -4.84
N MET A 110 -14.59 0.97 -5.92
CA MET A 110 -13.57 0.18 -6.61
C MET A 110 -12.55 1.04 -7.36
N ASN A 111 -12.92 2.27 -7.74
CA ASN A 111 -12.00 3.27 -8.28
C ASN A 111 -11.18 4.02 -7.19
N GLY A 112 -11.32 3.61 -5.92
CA GLY A 112 -10.58 4.17 -4.80
C GLY A 112 -11.07 5.54 -4.34
N GLU A 113 -12.28 5.94 -4.72
CA GLU A 113 -12.84 7.26 -4.39
C GLU A 113 -13.56 7.31 -3.03
N ARG A 114 -13.55 6.20 -2.28
CA ARG A 114 -13.91 6.16 -0.84
C ARG A 114 -13.15 7.21 -0.06
N LEU A 115 -11.89 7.39 -0.42
CA LEU A 115 -10.97 8.34 0.18
C LEU A 115 -10.34 9.21 -0.91
N ASN A 116 -10.05 10.46 -0.56
CA ASN A 116 -9.12 11.28 -1.31
C ASN A 116 -7.72 11.15 -0.67
N PRO A 117 -6.75 10.47 -1.29
CA PRO A 117 -5.44 10.19 -0.71
C PRO A 117 -4.70 11.46 -0.25
N ARG A 118 -4.92 12.59 -0.93
CA ARG A 118 -4.27 13.87 -0.62
C ARG A 118 -4.74 14.49 0.68
N THR A 119 -5.96 14.18 1.11
CA THR A 119 -6.52 14.70 2.36
C THR A 119 -6.37 13.69 3.51
N THR A 120 -6.16 12.41 3.21
CA THR A 120 -5.97 11.35 4.21
C THR A 120 -4.68 11.51 5.02
N ALA A 121 -3.55 11.82 4.38
CA ALA A 121 -2.30 12.09 5.09
C ALA A 121 -1.40 13.09 4.35
N LYS A 122 -0.78 14.02 5.10
CA LYS A 122 0.08 15.10 4.56
C LYS A 122 1.22 14.63 3.65
N SER A 123 1.70 13.40 3.79
CA SER A 123 2.80 12.83 2.99
C SER A 123 2.32 12.09 1.74
N ILE A 124 1.01 12.04 1.48
CA ILE A 124 0.41 11.38 0.32
C ILE A 124 -0.03 12.45 -0.67
N HIS A 125 0.48 12.36 -1.90
CA HIS A 125 0.26 13.34 -2.96
C HIS A 125 -0.15 12.70 -4.29
N ILE A 126 -0.70 11.49 -4.23
CA ILE A 126 -1.20 10.75 -5.39
C ILE A 126 -2.28 11.59 -6.09
N LYS A 127 -2.22 11.65 -7.42
CA LYS A 127 -3.32 12.18 -8.23
C LYS A 127 -4.11 10.99 -8.76
N GLN A 128 -5.27 10.72 -8.17
CA GLN A 128 -6.16 9.68 -8.66
C GLN A 128 -6.68 10.02 -10.05
N VAL A 129 -6.88 8.97 -10.85
CA VAL A 129 -7.65 9.05 -12.09
C VAL A 129 -9.11 8.86 -11.68
N SER A 130 -9.90 9.92 -11.75
CA SER A 130 -11.33 9.82 -11.50
C SER A 130 -12.04 9.33 -12.76
N ILE A 131 -13.05 8.51 -12.57
CA ILE A 131 -13.94 8.04 -13.64
C ILE A 131 -15.32 8.66 -13.42
N ASP A 132 -16.00 9.04 -14.50
CA ASP A 132 -17.41 9.42 -14.42
C ASP A 132 -18.22 8.12 -14.30
N GLU A 133 -18.72 7.82 -13.11
CA GLU A 133 -19.35 6.52 -12.83
C GLU A 133 -20.62 6.33 -13.67
N THR A 134 -21.29 7.42 -14.01
CA THR A 134 -22.46 7.42 -14.90
C THR A 134 -22.08 7.06 -16.33
N GLU A 135 -21.08 7.75 -16.90
CA GLU A 135 -20.60 7.46 -18.25
C GLU A 135 -20.04 6.03 -18.35
N PHE A 136 -19.30 5.59 -17.33
CA PHE A 136 -18.80 4.22 -17.22
C PHE A 136 -19.96 3.21 -17.24
N LEU A 137 -20.92 3.33 -16.32
CA LEU A 137 -22.03 2.38 -16.20
C LEU A 137 -22.88 2.32 -17.48
N VAL A 138 -23.28 3.48 -18.02
CA VAL A 138 -24.11 3.56 -19.23
C VAL A 138 -23.39 2.98 -20.44
N GLY A 139 -22.08 3.23 -20.57
CA GLY A 139 -21.25 2.68 -21.64
C GLY A 139 -21.27 1.15 -21.68
N TYR A 140 -21.12 0.50 -20.52
CA TYR A 140 -21.16 -0.97 -20.43
C TYR A 140 -22.56 -1.55 -20.63
N LEU A 141 -23.58 -0.95 -20.03
CA LEU A 141 -24.96 -1.44 -20.16
C LEU A 141 -25.51 -1.31 -21.60
N SER A 142 -24.89 -0.47 -22.42
CA SER A 142 -25.23 -0.30 -23.84
C SER A 142 -24.49 -1.26 -24.79
N ALA A 143 -23.51 -2.03 -24.30
CA ALA A 143 -22.68 -2.93 -25.12
C ALA A 143 -23.23 -4.39 -25.12
N PRO A 144 -22.98 -5.17 -26.20
CA PRO A 144 -23.17 -6.63 -26.15
C PRO A 144 -22.13 -7.22 -25.17
N ASP A 145 -22.56 -8.08 -24.23
CA ASP A 145 -21.79 -8.57 -23.07
C ASP A 145 -21.69 -7.60 -21.86
N SER A 146 -22.80 -6.91 -21.58
CA SER A 146 -22.94 -5.78 -20.64
C SER A 146 -22.64 -6.01 -19.15
N CYS A 147 -22.29 -7.22 -18.70
CA CYS A 147 -22.07 -7.50 -17.26
C CYS A 147 -20.59 -7.61 -16.84
N ALA A 148 -19.65 -7.61 -17.79
CA ALA A 148 -18.21 -7.78 -17.49
C ALA A 148 -17.60 -6.60 -16.70
N TRP A 149 -18.28 -5.46 -16.63
CA TRP A 149 -17.78 -4.25 -15.98
C TRP A 149 -17.45 -4.43 -14.50
N VAL A 150 -18.17 -5.33 -13.80
CA VAL A 150 -17.93 -5.63 -12.38
C VAL A 150 -16.54 -6.23 -12.19
N GLU A 151 -16.13 -7.13 -13.10
CA GLU A 151 -14.79 -7.73 -13.10
C GLU A 151 -13.74 -6.72 -13.57
N ASP A 152 -14.06 -5.86 -14.54
CA ASP A 152 -13.14 -4.85 -15.08
C ASP A 152 -12.78 -3.75 -14.08
N LEU A 153 -13.63 -3.50 -13.09
CA LEU A 153 -13.33 -2.58 -11.98
C LEU A 153 -12.27 -3.11 -11.02
N ILE A 154 -12.12 -4.44 -10.93
CA ILE A 154 -11.17 -5.05 -10.01
C ILE A 154 -9.74 -4.71 -10.48
N PRO A 155 -8.88 -4.14 -9.62
CA PRO A 155 -7.50 -3.83 -9.97
C PRO A 155 -6.77 -5.02 -10.60
N ARG A 156 -6.33 -4.84 -11.84
CA ARG A 156 -5.64 -5.89 -12.61
C ARG A 156 -4.19 -5.99 -12.17
N GLY A 157 -3.84 -7.06 -11.45
CA GLY A 157 -2.49 -7.35 -10.98
C GLY A 157 -2.46 -8.58 -10.08
N SER A 158 -1.28 -9.17 -9.86
CA SER A 158 -1.15 -10.21 -8.84
C SER A 158 -1.34 -9.58 -7.46
N GLU A 159 -0.74 -8.42 -7.20
CA GLU A 159 -0.70 -7.83 -5.86
C GLU A 159 -2.08 -7.62 -5.23
N TYR A 160 -3.08 -7.21 -6.02
CA TYR A 160 -4.44 -7.05 -5.52
C TYR A 160 -5.13 -8.40 -5.27
N ARG A 161 -4.98 -9.36 -6.20
CA ARG A 161 -5.51 -10.73 -6.05
C ARG A 161 -4.91 -11.41 -4.82
N ASP A 162 -3.60 -11.31 -4.65
CA ASP A 162 -2.86 -11.94 -3.57
C ASP A 162 -3.31 -11.37 -2.21
N LEU A 163 -3.58 -10.06 -2.14
CA LEU A 163 -4.17 -9.42 -0.97
C LEU A 163 -5.60 -9.90 -0.68
N LYS A 164 -6.43 -10.13 -1.71
CA LYS A 164 -7.78 -10.70 -1.52
C LYS A 164 -7.72 -12.12 -0.98
N GLU A 165 -6.86 -12.95 -1.56
CA GLU A 165 -6.66 -14.33 -1.07
C GLU A 165 -6.12 -14.32 0.36
N ALA A 166 -5.19 -13.42 0.68
CA ALA A 166 -4.72 -13.23 2.04
C ALA A 166 -5.85 -12.78 2.98
N LEU A 167 -6.72 -11.85 2.56
CA LEU A 167 -7.86 -11.41 3.36
C LEU A 167 -8.78 -12.59 3.72
N ALA A 168 -9.12 -13.43 2.74
CA ALA A 168 -9.93 -14.62 2.95
C ALA A 168 -9.27 -15.60 3.95
N ARG A 169 -7.97 -15.89 3.76
CA ARG A 169 -7.20 -16.76 4.69
C ARG A 169 -7.16 -16.19 6.11
N TYR A 170 -6.93 -14.89 6.27
CA TYR A 170 -6.83 -14.26 7.59
C TYR A 170 -8.20 -14.17 8.29
N ARG A 171 -9.30 -13.96 7.56
CA ARG A 171 -10.66 -14.09 8.12
C ARG A 171 -10.96 -15.50 8.60
N GLN A 172 -10.53 -16.53 7.87
CA GLN A 172 -10.66 -17.91 8.32
C GLN A 172 -9.88 -18.15 9.63
N LYS A 173 -8.65 -17.62 9.75
CA LYS A 173 -7.87 -17.68 10.99
C LYS A 173 -8.56 -16.95 12.14
N GLN A 174 -9.19 -15.81 11.87
CA GLN A 174 -10.00 -15.10 12.85
C GLN A 174 -11.18 -15.94 13.33
N ALA A 175 -11.93 -16.56 12.42
CA ALA A 175 -13.04 -17.45 12.76
C ALA A 175 -12.61 -18.68 13.59
N GLN A 176 -11.33 -19.09 13.48
CA GLN A 176 -10.72 -20.16 14.27
C GLN A 176 -10.17 -19.69 15.63
N GLY A 177 -10.33 -18.41 15.99
CA GLY A 177 -9.89 -17.84 17.26
C GLY A 177 -8.48 -17.22 17.24
N GLY A 178 -7.89 -17.02 16.05
CA GLY A 178 -6.57 -16.41 15.89
C GLY A 178 -5.42 -17.34 16.30
N TRP A 179 -4.37 -16.77 16.89
CA TRP A 179 -3.19 -17.51 17.36
C TRP A 179 -2.93 -17.30 18.85
N PRO A 180 -2.30 -18.29 19.53
CA PRO A 180 -1.93 -18.16 20.93
C PRO A 180 -0.96 -16.98 21.14
N GLN A 181 -1.00 -16.41 22.33
CA GLN A 181 -0.18 -15.26 22.72
C GLN A 181 0.98 -15.71 23.60
N LEU A 182 2.17 -15.17 23.36
CA LEU A 182 3.31 -15.31 24.26
C LEU A 182 3.26 -14.24 25.36
N PRO A 183 3.64 -14.54 26.61
CA PRO A 183 3.71 -13.52 27.66
C PRO A 183 4.59 -12.32 27.27
N LYS A 184 4.16 -11.12 27.64
CA LYS A 184 4.96 -9.91 27.38
C LYS A 184 6.32 -10.00 28.07
N GLY A 185 7.39 -9.67 27.35
CA GLY A 185 8.76 -9.78 27.85
C GLY A 185 9.40 -11.16 27.67
N THR A 186 8.67 -12.12 27.07
CA THR A 186 9.27 -13.38 26.62
C THR A 186 10.49 -13.11 25.75
N LYS A 187 11.55 -13.87 25.99
CA LYS A 187 12.73 -13.96 25.15
C LYS A 187 13.08 -15.42 25.03
N LEU A 188 13.06 -15.96 23.80
CA LEU A 188 13.46 -17.32 23.52
C LEU A 188 14.56 -17.33 22.46
N ALA A 189 15.57 -18.16 22.66
CA ALA A 189 16.71 -18.34 21.77
C ALA A 189 17.10 -19.82 21.68
N LYS A 190 18.00 -20.13 20.74
CA LYS A 190 18.53 -21.48 20.53
C LYS A 190 18.98 -22.12 21.85
N GLY A 191 18.49 -23.33 22.10
CA GLY A 191 18.79 -24.13 23.29
C GLY A 191 17.79 -23.97 24.45
N ASP A 192 16.93 -22.94 24.43
CA ASP A 192 15.84 -22.81 25.40
C ASP A 192 14.84 -23.97 25.26
N GLN A 193 14.19 -24.34 26.37
CA GLN A 193 13.25 -25.46 26.42
C GLN A 193 11.99 -25.13 27.23
N GLY A 194 10.88 -25.78 26.87
CA GLY A 194 9.65 -25.79 27.66
C GLY A 194 8.42 -25.27 26.93
N PRO A 195 7.30 -25.03 27.65
CA PRO A 195 5.98 -24.79 27.04
C PRO A 195 5.90 -23.51 26.21
N LEU A 196 6.76 -22.51 26.48
CA LEU A 196 6.81 -21.29 25.68
C LEU A 196 7.40 -21.53 24.28
N VAL A 197 8.31 -22.50 24.13
CA VAL A 197 8.84 -22.90 22.82
C VAL A 197 7.76 -23.59 21.99
N GLU A 198 6.97 -24.49 22.61
CA GLU A 198 5.81 -25.10 21.94
C GLU A 198 4.78 -24.05 21.50
N THR A 199 4.56 -23.04 22.35
CA THR A 199 3.66 -21.93 22.05
C THR A 199 4.17 -21.12 20.86
N LEU A 200 5.47 -20.81 20.83
CA LEU A 200 6.12 -20.13 19.70
C LEU A 200 5.97 -20.92 18.39
N ARG A 201 6.19 -22.24 18.41
CA ARG A 201 5.99 -23.11 17.24
C ARG A 201 4.55 -23.07 16.73
N LYS A 202 3.57 -23.20 17.62
CA LYS A 202 2.14 -23.12 17.28
C LYS A 202 1.78 -21.75 16.69
N GLN A 203 2.32 -20.67 17.25
CA GLN A 203 2.07 -19.31 16.79
C GLN A 203 2.67 -19.05 15.41
N LEU A 204 3.91 -19.46 15.17
CA LEU A 204 4.57 -19.39 13.86
C LEU A 204 3.82 -20.21 12.81
N LYS A 205 3.40 -21.45 13.15
CA LYS A 205 2.62 -22.32 12.26
C LYS A 205 1.27 -21.69 11.89
N ALA A 206 0.57 -21.10 12.86
CA ALA A 206 -0.68 -20.39 12.64
C ALA A 206 -0.51 -19.13 11.75
N GLN A 207 0.71 -18.61 11.65
CA GLN A 207 1.08 -17.48 10.79
C GLN A 207 1.83 -17.94 9.53
N ASP A 208 1.56 -19.18 9.08
CA ASP A 208 2.04 -19.79 7.82
C ASP A 208 3.57 -19.99 7.72
N ILE A 209 4.30 -19.85 8.83
CA ILE A 209 5.75 -20.07 8.86
C ILE A 209 6.04 -21.58 8.88
N GLN A 210 6.92 -21.99 7.97
CA GLN A 210 7.34 -23.38 7.83
C GLN A 210 8.43 -23.75 8.84
N GLY A 211 8.80 -25.04 8.93
CA GLY A 211 9.89 -25.49 9.80
C GLY A 211 9.61 -25.40 11.30
N THR A 212 8.33 -25.35 11.68
CA THR A 212 7.87 -25.23 13.07
C THR A 212 7.68 -26.57 13.79
N GLU A 213 7.89 -27.69 13.09
CA GLU A 213 7.83 -29.05 13.65
C GLU A 213 8.93 -29.28 14.70
N GLY A 214 8.63 -30.03 15.76
CA GLY A 214 9.59 -30.31 16.83
C GLY A 214 8.94 -30.38 18.22
N SER A 215 9.76 -30.60 19.25
CA SER A 215 9.31 -30.67 20.65
C SER A 215 9.34 -29.28 21.31
N ASP A 216 9.47 -29.29 22.63
CA ASP A 216 9.69 -28.17 23.53
C ASP A 216 11.09 -27.51 23.44
N VAL A 217 11.98 -27.93 22.52
CA VAL A 217 13.34 -27.36 22.38
C VAL A 217 13.42 -26.34 21.24
N PHE A 218 14.07 -25.20 21.49
CA PHE A 218 14.39 -24.21 20.48
C PHE A 218 15.62 -24.68 19.68
N ASP A 219 15.36 -25.49 18.67
CA ASP A 219 16.37 -26.09 17.78
C ASP A 219 16.73 -25.19 16.58
N GLU A 220 17.62 -25.67 15.71
CA GLU A 220 18.01 -24.96 14.49
C GLU A 220 16.84 -24.75 13.53
N GLY A 221 15.90 -25.69 13.46
CA GLY A 221 14.69 -25.53 12.64
C GLY A 221 13.87 -24.32 13.09
N LEU A 222 13.69 -24.17 14.40
CA LEU A 222 12.99 -23.03 14.97
C LEU A 222 13.76 -21.71 14.83
N VAL A 223 15.11 -21.74 14.88
CA VAL A 223 15.94 -20.57 14.55
C VAL A 223 15.65 -20.09 13.13
N HIS A 224 15.60 -21.01 12.15
CA HIS A 224 15.28 -20.67 10.77
C HIS A 224 13.84 -20.15 10.60
N ALA A 225 12.87 -20.75 11.29
CA ALA A 225 11.49 -20.29 11.27
C ALA A 225 11.33 -18.87 11.87
N VAL A 226 11.99 -18.59 13.00
CA VAL A 226 11.97 -17.26 13.61
C VAL A 226 12.63 -16.22 12.70
N LYS A 227 13.71 -16.60 12.03
CA LYS A 227 14.40 -15.79 11.03
C LYS A 227 13.52 -15.44 9.84
N GLU A 228 12.84 -16.43 9.28
CA GLU A 228 11.87 -16.21 8.21
C GLU A 228 10.74 -15.26 8.66
N PHE A 229 10.20 -15.48 9.85
CA PHE A 229 9.19 -14.58 10.42
C PHE A 229 9.73 -13.15 10.58
N GLN A 230 10.95 -12.98 11.08
CA GLN A 230 11.60 -11.68 11.23
C GLN A 230 11.74 -10.97 9.89
N ASP A 231 12.18 -11.67 8.84
CA ASP A 231 12.32 -11.13 7.49
C ASP A 231 10.99 -10.63 6.94
N LEU A 232 9.94 -11.47 7.01
CA LEU A 232 8.59 -11.13 6.53
C LEU A 232 7.95 -9.98 7.30
N HIS A 233 8.45 -9.66 8.50
CA HIS A 233 7.94 -8.59 9.35
C HIS A 233 8.88 -7.38 9.43
N GLY A 234 9.93 -7.33 8.61
CA GLY A 234 10.88 -6.21 8.60
C GLY A 234 11.62 -6.02 9.94
N LEU A 235 11.90 -7.12 10.64
CA LEU A 235 12.61 -7.15 11.91
C LEU A 235 14.05 -7.62 11.72
N GLU A 236 14.92 -7.35 12.71
CA GLU A 236 16.28 -7.88 12.75
C GLU A 236 16.28 -9.41 12.69
N HIS A 237 16.96 -9.97 11.69
CA HIS A 237 17.08 -11.41 11.39
C HIS A 237 18.11 -12.13 12.29
N ASP A 238 17.95 -12.06 13.61
CA ASP A 238 18.89 -12.69 14.55
C ASP A 238 18.51 -14.13 14.94
N GLY A 239 17.29 -14.57 14.62
CA GLY A 239 16.75 -15.88 15.00
C GLY A 239 16.41 -16.00 16.49
N VAL A 240 16.35 -14.88 17.21
CA VAL A 240 15.94 -14.80 18.61
C VAL A 240 14.53 -14.23 18.68
N ALA A 241 13.62 -14.94 19.33
CA ALA A 241 12.28 -14.44 19.63
C ALA A 241 12.34 -13.47 20.83
N GLY A 242 12.94 -12.30 20.61
CA GLY A 242 13.06 -11.22 21.60
C GLY A 242 11.82 -10.31 21.64
N PRO A 243 11.84 -9.22 22.45
CA PRO A 243 10.67 -8.37 22.66
C PRO A 243 10.03 -7.81 21.38
N GLY A 244 10.82 -7.44 20.38
CA GLY A 244 10.32 -6.96 19.09
C GLY A 244 9.60 -8.06 18.30
N THR A 245 10.23 -9.23 18.17
CA THR A 245 9.65 -10.41 17.51
C THR A 245 8.39 -10.89 18.23
N VAL A 246 8.41 -10.97 19.57
CA VAL A 246 7.23 -11.37 20.36
C VAL A 246 6.09 -10.35 20.20
N THR A 247 6.39 -9.05 20.13
CA THR A 247 5.37 -8.03 19.87
C THR A 247 4.72 -8.22 18.50
N ALA A 248 5.51 -8.50 17.46
CA ALA A 248 5.00 -8.76 16.12
C ALA A 248 4.20 -10.08 16.04
N LEU A 249 4.70 -11.15 16.67
CA LEU A 249 4.01 -12.44 16.79
C LEU A 249 2.63 -12.27 17.46
N ASN A 250 2.58 -11.49 18.54
CA ASN A 250 1.38 -11.24 19.34
C ASN A 250 0.40 -10.25 18.73
N THR A 251 0.74 -9.62 17.60
CA THR A 251 -0.21 -8.75 16.89
C THR A 251 -1.47 -9.56 16.58
N PRO A 252 -2.68 -9.12 16.97
CA PRO A 252 -3.91 -9.88 16.74
C PRO A 252 -4.21 -10.06 15.25
N VAL A 253 -4.95 -11.12 14.92
CA VAL A 253 -5.37 -11.41 13.54
C VAL A 253 -6.26 -10.30 12.97
N GLU A 254 -7.05 -9.64 13.81
CA GLU A 254 -7.86 -8.47 13.49
C GLU A 254 -7.02 -7.32 12.93
N GLU A 255 -5.87 -7.03 13.56
CA GLU A 255 -4.96 -5.98 13.11
C GLU A 255 -4.28 -6.35 11.79
N ARG A 256 -4.03 -7.65 11.54
CA ARG A 256 -3.51 -8.12 10.24
C ARG A 256 -4.56 -7.97 9.14
N ILE A 257 -5.81 -8.34 9.40
CA ILE A 257 -6.96 -8.13 8.49
C ILE A 257 -7.10 -6.64 8.16
N ARG A 258 -7.03 -5.77 9.18
CA ARG A 258 -7.04 -4.32 9.02
C ARG A 258 -5.93 -3.85 8.08
N SER A 259 -4.69 -4.28 8.27
CA SER A 259 -3.56 -3.89 7.41
C SER A 259 -3.72 -4.40 5.96
N ILE A 260 -4.32 -5.58 5.76
CA ILE A 260 -4.66 -6.11 4.43
C ILE A 260 -5.70 -5.20 3.75
N ILE A 261 -6.79 -4.85 4.45
CA ILE A 261 -7.84 -3.96 3.93
C ILE A 261 -7.27 -2.59 3.54
N ILE A 262 -6.39 -2.01 4.37
CA ILE A 262 -5.71 -0.75 4.05
C ILE A 262 -4.86 -0.88 2.79
N SER A 263 -4.20 -2.02 2.60
CA SER A 263 -3.38 -2.25 1.40
C SER A 263 -4.24 -2.46 0.15
N LEU A 264 -5.37 -3.17 0.25
CA LEU A 264 -6.37 -3.26 -0.82
C LEU A 264 -6.92 -1.88 -1.22
N GLU A 265 -7.23 -1.03 -0.25
CA GLU A 265 -7.64 0.36 -0.50
C GLU A 265 -6.55 1.13 -1.26
N ARG A 266 -5.30 1.05 -0.81
CA ARG A 266 -4.19 1.75 -1.46
C ARG A 266 -3.91 1.28 -2.88
N GLN A 267 -4.14 0.01 -3.20
CA GLN A 267 -3.99 -0.50 -4.58
C GLN A 267 -4.93 0.23 -5.55
N ARG A 268 -6.15 0.57 -5.11
CA ARG A 268 -7.13 1.30 -5.92
C ARG A 268 -6.78 2.75 -6.19
N TRP A 269 -5.79 3.32 -5.49
CA TRP A 269 -5.36 4.70 -5.72
C TRP A 269 -4.49 4.88 -6.97
N TYR A 270 -4.10 3.77 -7.61
CA TYR A 270 -3.23 3.75 -8.78
C TYR A 270 -4.01 3.37 -10.05
N PRO A 271 -3.49 3.70 -11.26
CA PRO A 271 -4.19 3.38 -12.50
C PRO A 271 -4.53 1.90 -12.64
N ASN A 272 -5.75 1.61 -13.10
CA ASN A 272 -6.20 0.28 -13.47
C ASN A 272 -6.61 0.25 -14.96
N PRO A 273 -5.91 -0.52 -15.83
CA PRO A 273 -4.70 -1.29 -15.56
C PRO A 273 -3.48 -0.40 -15.34
N MET A 274 -2.50 -0.91 -14.59
CA MET A 274 -1.18 -0.30 -14.49
C MET A 274 -0.46 -0.30 -15.85
N PRO A 275 0.45 0.67 -16.12
CA PRO A 275 1.28 0.63 -17.32
C PRO A 275 2.05 -0.70 -17.41
N SER A 276 2.29 -1.21 -18.62
CA SER A 276 3.07 -2.44 -18.79
C SER A 276 4.54 -2.30 -18.41
N ARG A 277 5.04 -1.06 -18.26
CA ARG A 277 6.42 -0.75 -17.92
C ARG A 277 6.54 0.41 -16.94
N PHE A 278 7.06 0.16 -15.75
CA PHE A 278 7.19 1.17 -14.69
C PHE A 278 8.19 0.77 -13.61
N LEU A 279 8.48 1.71 -12.71
CA LEU A 279 9.14 1.46 -11.43
C LEU A 279 8.14 1.64 -10.30
N GLN A 280 8.12 0.70 -9.36
CA GLN A 280 7.44 0.84 -8.08
C GLN A 280 8.48 0.93 -6.97
N VAL A 281 8.43 1.97 -6.16
CA VAL A 281 9.20 2.11 -4.93
C VAL A 281 8.24 1.87 -3.78
N ASN A 282 8.43 0.80 -3.01
CA ASN A 282 7.67 0.60 -1.78
C ASN A 282 8.48 1.17 -0.60
N VAL A 283 7.99 2.27 -0.02
CA VAL A 283 8.72 3.03 1.00
C VAL A 283 8.94 2.23 2.29
N PRO A 284 7.90 1.69 2.95
CA PRO A 284 8.06 0.89 4.17
C PRO A 284 8.65 -0.51 3.88
N GLY A 285 8.45 -1.06 2.69
CA GLY A 285 9.07 -2.33 2.28
C GLY A 285 10.57 -2.21 1.92
N PHE A 286 11.09 -0.98 1.79
CA PHE A 286 12.48 -0.71 1.43
C PHE A 286 12.98 -1.46 0.18
N TYR A 287 12.13 -1.62 -0.83
CA TYR A 287 12.51 -2.14 -2.14
C TYR A 287 12.01 -1.26 -3.30
N LEU A 288 12.68 -1.41 -4.43
CA LEU A 288 12.22 -0.98 -5.75
C LEU A 288 11.96 -2.23 -6.60
N LYS A 289 10.80 -2.28 -7.24
CA LYS A 289 10.40 -3.28 -8.24
C LYS A 289 10.39 -2.61 -9.61
N ALA A 290 11.13 -3.16 -10.57
CA ALA A 290 11.04 -2.77 -11.96
C ALA A 290 10.10 -3.74 -12.70
N VAL A 291 9.17 -3.21 -13.48
CA VAL A 291 8.19 -3.99 -14.25
C VAL A 291 8.41 -3.75 -15.74
N GLU A 292 8.46 -4.83 -16.52
CA GLU A 292 8.57 -4.83 -17.99
C GLU A 292 7.54 -5.80 -18.56
N ALA A 293 6.83 -5.38 -19.60
CA ALA A 293 5.75 -6.16 -20.21
C ALA A 293 4.73 -6.75 -19.18
N GLY A 294 4.43 -5.98 -18.12
CA GLY A 294 3.51 -6.38 -17.06
C GLY A 294 4.07 -7.39 -16.05
N LYS A 295 5.35 -7.76 -16.13
CA LYS A 295 6.00 -8.73 -15.23
C LYS A 295 7.16 -8.09 -14.47
N ALA A 296 7.43 -8.57 -13.25
CA ALA A 296 8.59 -8.13 -12.50
C ALA A 296 9.89 -8.50 -13.24
N ALA A 297 10.69 -7.49 -13.58
CA ALA A 297 11.98 -7.65 -14.24
C ALA A 297 13.11 -7.83 -13.21
N PHE A 298 13.06 -7.08 -12.11
CA PHE A 298 13.92 -7.27 -10.94
C PHE A 298 13.41 -6.49 -9.73
N PHE A 299 13.88 -6.91 -8.56
CA PHE A 299 13.79 -6.17 -7.32
C PHE A 299 15.18 -5.65 -6.92
N MET A 300 15.24 -4.57 -6.15
CA MET A 300 16.46 -4.15 -5.46
C MET A 300 16.16 -3.43 -4.14
N PRO A 301 17.00 -3.59 -3.11
CA PRO A 301 16.91 -2.82 -1.88
C PRO A 301 17.08 -1.32 -2.11
N ILE A 302 16.35 -0.54 -1.33
CA ILE A 302 16.46 0.92 -1.29
C ILE A 302 16.63 1.43 0.15
N ILE A 303 17.02 2.70 0.26
CA ILE A 303 17.06 3.47 1.51
C ILE A 303 16.14 4.67 1.32
N THR A 304 15.24 4.91 2.26
CA THR A 304 14.22 5.97 2.21
C THR A 304 14.40 6.98 3.35
N GLY A 305 13.52 7.98 3.39
CA GLY A 305 13.54 9.05 4.37
C GLY A 305 13.30 8.56 5.80
N ARG A 306 13.89 9.26 6.78
CA ARG A 306 13.55 9.06 8.20
C ARG A 306 12.13 9.53 8.53
N LYS A 307 11.60 9.14 9.69
CA LYS A 307 10.28 9.56 10.19
C LYS A 307 10.01 11.08 10.19
N TYR A 308 11.05 11.91 10.38
CA TYR A 308 10.94 13.38 10.37
C TYR A 308 11.33 14.03 9.03
N THR A 309 11.85 13.25 8.08
CA THR A 309 12.17 13.65 6.70
C THR A 309 11.64 12.60 5.75
N LYS A 310 10.31 12.38 5.83
CA LYS A 310 9.61 11.28 5.16
C LYS A 310 9.80 11.37 3.64
N THR A 311 9.97 10.22 2.99
CA THR A 311 9.80 10.15 1.54
C THR A 311 8.30 10.32 1.20
N PRO A 312 7.90 11.34 0.42
CA PRO A 312 6.51 11.53 0.03
C PRO A 312 6.04 10.42 -0.92
N VAL A 313 4.75 10.11 -0.87
CA VAL A 313 4.07 9.13 -1.74
C VAL A 313 3.45 9.89 -2.91
N PHE A 314 3.85 9.55 -4.14
CA PHE A 314 3.40 10.22 -5.36
C PHE A 314 3.73 9.38 -6.60
N ASN A 315 3.14 9.74 -7.74
CA ASN A 315 3.43 9.17 -9.04
C ASN A 315 3.96 10.27 -9.99
N ALA A 316 5.08 10.00 -10.66
CA ALA A 316 5.70 10.94 -11.60
C ALA A 316 6.66 10.22 -12.56
N PRO A 317 6.90 10.75 -13.76
CA PRO A 317 7.85 10.15 -14.69
C PRO A 317 9.30 10.44 -14.27
N MET A 318 10.17 9.46 -14.50
CA MET A 318 11.61 9.66 -14.62
C MET A 318 11.93 10.17 -16.02
N THR A 319 12.75 11.21 -16.11
CA THR A 319 12.98 11.95 -17.35
C THR A 319 14.44 12.02 -17.77
N GLU A 320 15.37 11.90 -16.81
CA GLU A 320 16.79 12.10 -17.06
C GLU A 320 17.65 11.27 -16.09
N ILE A 321 18.80 10.82 -16.60
CA ILE A 321 19.88 10.22 -15.81
C ILE A 321 21.08 11.15 -15.85
N ILE A 322 21.63 11.46 -14.68
CA ILE A 322 22.81 12.31 -14.49
C ILE A 322 23.96 11.44 -14.00
N PHE A 323 25.01 11.33 -14.80
CA PHE A 323 26.26 10.68 -14.43
C PHE A 323 27.19 11.65 -13.71
N ASN A 324 27.92 11.16 -12.72
CA ASN A 324 28.84 11.93 -11.89
C ASN A 324 28.22 13.26 -11.40
N PRO A 325 27.06 13.21 -10.71
CA PRO A 325 26.35 14.43 -10.33
C PRO A 325 27.15 15.24 -9.30
N SER A 326 27.08 16.57 -9.41
CA SER A 326 27.37 17.44 -8.27
C SER A 326 26.20 17.39 -7.29
N TRP A 327 26.49 17.36 -5.99
CA TRP A 327 25.46 17.46 -4.97
C TRP A 327 25.37 18.88 -4.43
N HIS A 328 24.29 19.56 -4.77
CA HIS A 328 23.91 20.82 -4.13
C HIS A 328 23.17 20.48 -2.84
N VAL A 329 23.82 20.70 -1.69
CA VAL A 329 23.25 20.36 -0.39
C VAL A 329 22.01 21.23 -0.16
N PRO A 330 20.81 20.64 0.04
CA PRO A 330 19.61 21.39 0.36
C PRO A 330 19.80 22.24 1.63
N THR A 331 19.19 23.42 1.66
CA THR A 331 19.28 24.36 2.79
C THR A 331 18.90 23.71 4.13
N SER A 332 17.94 22.80 4.12
CA SER A 332 17.50 22.03 5.30
C SER A 332 18.57 21.08 5.88
N ILE A 333 19.58 20.69 5.10
CA ILE A 333 20.66 19.77 5.52
C ILE A 333 21.91 20.56 5.96
N ILE A 334 22.04 21.83 5.56
CA ILE A 334 23.19 22.68 5.91
C ILE A 334 23.46 22.70 7.43
N PRO A 335 22.47 22.85 8.34
CA PRO A 335 22.71 22.83 9.78
C PRO A 335 23.34 21.52 10.29
N GLU A 336 23.15 20.40 9.60
CA GLU A 336 23.74 19.11 9.98
C GLU A 336 25.18 18.95 9.48
N ILE A 337 25.48 19.46 8.29
CA ILE A 337 26.76 19.24 7.60
C ILE A 337 27.76 20.34 7.90
N LEU A 338 27.34 21.61 7.98
CA LEU A 338 28.23 22.75 8.16
C LEU A 338 29.08 22.64 9.44
N PRO A 339 28.53 22.26 10.62
CA PRO A 339 29.36 22.09 11.81
C PRO A 339 30.43 21.00 11.63
N LYS A 340 30.11 19.91 10.93
CA LYS A 340 31.06 18.81 10.67
C LYS A 340 32.17 19.25 9.70
N ILE A 341 31.84 20.08 8.70
CA ILE A 341 32.83 20.70 7.81
C ILE A 341 33.74 21.64 8.61
N GLN A 342 33.17 22.50 9.46
CA GLN A 342 33.94 23.45 10.27
C GLN A 342 34.89 22.75 11.25
N GLN A 343 34.46 21.63 11.82
CA GLN A 343 35.30 20.81 12.70
C GLN A 343 36.45 20.11 11.97
N ASN A 344 36.29 19.73 10.70
CA ASN A 344 37.35 19.09 9.91
C ASN A 344 37.34 19.52 8.44
N PRO A 345 37.78 20.76 8.13
CA PRO A 345 37.67 21.33 6.79
C PRO A 345 38.44 20.53 5.74
N GLU A 346 39.64 20.07 6.08
CA GLU A 346 40.49 19.32 5.16
C GLU A 346 39.89 17.97 4.77
N ALA A 347 39.31 17.23 5.73
CA ALA A 347 38.70 15.94 5.42
C ALA A 347 37.49 16.09 4.49
N TYR A 348 36.71 17.16 4.65
CA TYR A 348 35.57 17.45 3.78
C TYR A 348 36.01 18.01 2.42
N ALA A 349 37.06 18.82 2.36
CA ALA A 349 37.67 19.25 1.09
C ALA A 349 38.17 18.05 0.27
N ARG A 350 38.84 17.06 0.92
CA ARG A 350 39.25 15.79 0.28
C ARG A 350 38.04 14.97 -0.23
N LYS A 351 36.87 15.11 0.39
CA LYS A 351 35.60 14.52 -0.07
C LYS A 351 34.88 15.38 -1.13
N GLY A 352 35.48 16.47 -1.58
CA GLY A 352 34.98 17.33 -2.65
C GLY A 352 33.98 18.41 -2.21
N TYR A 353 33.83 18.67 -0.91
CA TYR A 353 32.96 19.74 -0.43
C TYR A 353 33.58 21.12 -0.64
N VAL A 354 32.77 22.04 -1.13
CA VAL A 354 33.07 23.46 -1.32
C VAL A 354 31.99 24.26 -0.61
N VAL A 355 32.39 25.16 0.28
CA VAL A 355 31.49 26.08 0.99
C VAL A 355 31.71 27.48 0.43
N THR A 356 30.63 28.12 0.01
CA THR A 356 30.62 29.51 -0.47
C THR A 356 29.71 30.33 0.42
N TYR A 357 30.18 31.51 0.81
CA TYR A 357 29.45 32.48 1.62
C TYR A 357 29.11 33.67 0.71
N ASP A 358 27.98 33.60 0.02
CA ASP A 358 27.50 34.67 -0.85
C ASP A 358 25.98 34.74 -0.77
N SER A 359 25.45 35.83 -0.22
CA SER A 359 24.03 36.01 0.16
C SER A 359 23.45 34.91 1.08
N GLY A 360 24.32 34.12 1.72
CA GLY A 360 23.97 32.96 2.55
C GLY A 360 25.06 31.88 2.48
N VAL A 361 24.85 30.76 3.18
CA VAL A 361 25.75 29.60 3.11
C VAL A 361 25.26 28.67 2.00
N ARG A 362 26.13 28.37 1.04
CA ARG A 362 25.90 27.35 0.01
C ARG A 362 26.99 26.29 0.09
N ILE A 363 26.59 25.02 0.09
CA ILE A 363 27.50 23.87 0.14
C ILE A 363 27.27 23.03 -1.11
N VAL A 364 28.35 22.77 -1.85
CA VAL A 364 28.34 21.87 -3.01
C VAL A 364 29.37 20.78 -2.80
N GLN A 365 28.98 19.53 -3.00
CA GLN A 365 29.92 18.41 -3.11
C GLN A 365 30.16 18.10 -4.59
N ARG A 366 31.41 18.26 -5.03
CA ARG A 366 31.82 17.95 -6.41
C ARG A 366 31.67 16.45 -6.72
N PRO A 367 31.63 16.06 -8.00
CA PRO A 367 31.59 14.66 -8.38
C PRO A 367 32.82 13.90 -7.87
N GLY A 368 32.63 12.66 -7.43
CA GLY A 368 33.71 11.83 -6.89
C GLY A 368 33.18 10.55 -6.23
N SER A 369 34.09 9.65 -5.84
CA SER A 369 33.73 8.39 -5.16
C SER A 369 33.06 8.60 -3.80
N ALA A 370 33.38 9.69 -3.11
CA ALA A 370 32.79 10.07 -1.83
C ALA A 370 31.49 10.90 -1.96
N ASN A 371 31.02 11.18 -3.18
CA ASN A 371 29.84 12.00 -3.39
C ASN A 371 28.60 11.33 -2.77
N ALA A 372 27.82 12.05 -1.97
CA ALA A 372 26.66 11.50 -1.26
C ALA A 372 25.56 10.94 -2.19
N LEU A 373 25.48 11.47 -3.42
CA LEU A 373 24.60 10.98 -4.49
C LEU A 373 25.14 9.76 -5.24
N GLY A 374 26.36 9.32 -4.90
CA GLY A 374 27.07 8.30 -5.65
C GLY A 374 27.42 8.79 -7.07
N LYS A 375 27.43 7.85 -8.01
CA LYS A 375 27.85 8.08 -9.40
C LYS A 375 26.72 8.34 -10.38
N ILE A 376 25.47 8.09 -10.00
CA ILE A 376 24.30 8.19 -10.86
C ILE A 376 23.14 8.76 -10.06
N ARG A 377 22.47 9.77 -10.61
CA ARG A 377 21.20 10.34 -10.11
C ARG A 377 20.13 10.20 -11.19
N PHE A 378 18.91 9.89 -10.79
CA PHE A 378 17.74 9.76 -11.65
C PHE A 378 16.75 10.88 -11.33
N THR A 379 16.49 11.74 -12.30
CA THR A 379 15.55 12.86 -12.14
C THR A 379 14.13 12.36 -12.30
N ILE A 380 13.31 12.58 -11.26
CA ILE A 380 11.86 12.38 -11.28
C ILE A 380 11.20 13.76 -11.38
N GLU A 381 10.27 13.93 -12.29
CA GLU A 381 9.55 15.19 -12.51
C GLU A 381 8.47 15.39 -11.43
N SER A 382 8.88 15.82 -10.24
CA SER A 382 8.00 16.02 -9.08
C SER A 382 8.27 17.34 -8.36
N PRO A 383 7.26 17.94 -7.69
CA PRO A 383 7.45 19.19 -6.94
C PRO A 383 8.24 19.01 -5.63
N PHE A 384 8.52 17.77 -5.22
CA PHE A 384 9.07 17.45 -3.90
C PHE A 384 10.61 17.47 -3.83
N SER A 385 11.30 17.80 -4.93
CA SER A 385 12.76 17.70 -5.04
C SER A 385 13.32 16.31 -4.68
N ILE A 386 12.52 15.26 -4.91
CA ILE A 386 12.88 13.86 -4.67
C ILE A 386 13.44 13.22 -5.94
N TYR A 387 14.49 12.43 -5.80
CA TYR A 387 15.12 11.67 -6.88
C TYR A 387 15.62 10.32 -6.36
N LEU A 388 15.85 9.39 -7.28
CA LEU A 388 16.62 8.18 -6.99
C LEU A 388 18.10 8.45 -7.22
N HIS A 389 18.99 7.84 -6.43
CA HIS A 389 20.43 8.01 -6.62
C HIS A 389 21.25 6.86 -6.04
N GLY A 390 22.50 6.72 -6.49
CA GLY A 390 23.46 5.81 -5.86
C GLY A 390 23.93 6.31 -4.50
N THR A 391 24.83 5.60 -3.83
CA THR A 391 25.44 6.10 -2.59
C THR A 391 26.76 5.39 -2.31
N PRO A 392 27.74 6.06 -1.69
CA PRO A 392 28.95 5.42 -1.18
C PRO A 392 28.69 4.58 0.08
N ALA A 393 27.61 4.86 0.82
CA ALA A 393 27.26 4.16 2.06
C ALA A 393 26.55 2.81 1.79
N LYS A 394 27.24 1.89 1.09
CA LYS A 394 26.67 0.61 0.64
C LYS A 394 26.29 -0.33 1.79
N ASN A 395 26.97 -0.24 2.92
CA ASN A 395 26.67 -1.02 4.12
C ASN A 395 25.26 -0.77 4.68
N LEU A 396 24.63 0.37 4.38
CA LEU A 396 23.27 0.67 4.84
C LEU A 396 22.20 -0.20 4.16
N PHE A 397 22.51 -0.84 3.03
CA PHE A 397 21.59 -1.80 2.39
C PHE A 397 21.53 -3.13 3.12
N GLN A 398 22.42 -3.39 4.09
CA GLN A 398 22.43 -4.59 4.93
C GLN A 398 21.68 -4.39 6.25
N LYS A 399 21.02 -3.24 6.44
CA LYS A 399 20.18 -2.98 7.60
C LYS A 399 18.75 -3.38 7.28
N GLU A 400 18.01 -3.84 8.29
CA GLU A 400 16.58 -4.10 8.14
C GLU A 400 15.79 -2.81 8.06
N ASN A 401 15.96 -1.91 9.04
CA ASN A 401 15.43 -0.56 8.92
C ASN A 401 16.34 0.33 8.06
N ARG A 402 15.86 0.67 6.85
CA ARG A 402 16.57 1.50 5.87
C ARG A 402 15.96 2.91 5.73
N ALA A 403 15.22 3.38 6.73
CA ALA A 403 14.77 4.77 6.84
C ALA A 403 15.93 5.65 7.36
N ALA A 404 16.86 6.04 6.47
CA ALA A 404 18.10 6.70 6.87
C ALA A 404 18.46 7.97 6.07
N SER A 405 17.60 8.41 5.14
CA SER A 405 17.82 9.59 4.29
C SER A 405 16.99 10.81 4.72
N HIS A 406 17.22 11.94 4.04
CA HIS A 406 16.43 13.17 4.17
C HIS A 406 15.29 13.25 3.14
N GLY A 407 14.74 12.10 2.74
CA GLY A 407 13.57 11.99 1.86
C GLY A 407 13.89 11.40 0.47
N CYS A 408 15.09 11.65 -0.07
CA CYS A 408 15.53 11.05 -1.35
C CYS A 408 15.74 9.53 -1.23
N ILE A 409 15.67 8.83 -2.36
CA ILE A 409 15.69 7.36 -2.41
C ILE A 409 17.05 6.89 -2.90
N ARG A 410 17.80 6.15 -2.06
CA ARG A 410 19.07 5.55 -2.48
C ARG A 410 18.82 4.16 -3.01
N VAL A 411 19.42 3.81 -4.14
CA VAL A 411 19.26 2.49 -4.78
C VAL A 411 20.55 1.67 -4.66
N GLN A 412 20.41 0.36 -4.43
CA GLN A 412 21.55 -0.54 -4.23
C GLN A 412 22.43 -0.66 -5.49
N ASP A 413 21.81 -0.91 -6.64
CA ASP A 413 22.49 -1.00 -7.94
C ASP A 413 21.97 0.07 -8.92
N PRO A 414 22.53 1.29 -8.88
CA PRO A 414 22.16 2.34 -9.82
C PRO A 414 22.55 2.01 -11.27
N TYR A 415 23.50 1.11 -11.53
CA TYR A 415 23.91 0.77 -12.90
C TYR A 415 22.86 -0.10 -13.56
N LYS A 416 22.38 -1.13 -12.86
CA LYS A 416 21.25 -1.97 -13.33
C LYS A 416 20.00 -1.13 -13.55
N LEU A 417 19.71 -0.19 -12.65
CA LEU A 417 18.58 0.72 -12.82
C LEU A 417 18.73 1.64 -14.04
N ALA A 418 19.94 2.15 -14.32
CA ALA A 418 20.20 2.98 -15.50
C ALA A 418 20.02 2.20 -16.81
N GLN A 419 20.52 0.96 -16.89
CA GLN A 419 20.28 0.09 -18.06
C GLN A 419 18.80 -0.11 -18.31
N PHE A 420 18.04 -0.41 -17.25
CA PHE A 420 16.59 -0.54 -17.34
C PHE A 420 15.96 0.78 -17.81
N ALA A 421 16.27 1.90 -17.16
CA ALA A 421 15.63 3.18 -17.47
C ALA A 421 15.86 3.66 -18.92
N PHE A 422 17.03 3.43 -19.51
CA PHE A 422 17.27 3.79 -20.91
C PHE A 422 16.47 2.95 -21.91
N ASN A 423 16.20 1.69 -21.59
CA ASN A 423 15.50 0.74 -22.47
C ASN A 423 16.05 0.73 -23.92
N ASP A 424 17.37 0.73 -24.05
CA ASP A 424 18.09 0.85 -25.32
C ASP A 424 19.35 0.00 -25.23
N SER A 425 19.53 -0.92 -26.18
CA SER A 425 20.63 -1.89 -26.19
C SER A 425 22.01 -1.25 -26.31
N SER A 426 22.09 0.01 -26.78
CA SER A 426 23.35 0.76 -26.80
C SER A 426 23.82 1.20 -25.40
N TRP A 427 22.94 1.19 -24.40
CA TRP A 427 23.27 1.49 -23.00
C TRP A 427 23.64 0.23 -22.23
N THR A 428 24.73 -0.41 -22.65
CA THR A 428 25.30 -1.57 -21.95
C THR A 428 25.88 -1.18 -20.60
N ARG A 429 26.03 -2.16 -19.70
CA ARG A 429 26.67 -1.96 -18.39
C ARG A 429 28.06 -1.36 -18.53
N ALA A 430 28.88 -1.90 -19.44
CA ALA A 430 30.23 -1.43 -19.71
C ALA A 430 30.25 0.04 -20.16
N ARG A 431 29.27 0.46 -20.99
CA ARG A 431 29.14 1.87 -21.37
C ARG A 431 28.82 2.75 -20.17
N ILE A 432 27.85 2.37 -19.34
CA ILE A 432 27.47 3.14 -18.15
C ILE A 432 28.65 3.22 -17.16
N GLU A 433 29.38 2.13 -16.97
CA GLU A 433 30.60 2.12 -16.15
C GLU A 433 31.65 3.10 -16.69
N LYS A 434 31.85 3.14 -18.01
CA LYS A 434 32.70 4.12 -18.68
C LYS A 434 32.22 5.57 -18.48
N GLU A 435 30.92 5.87 -18.57
CA GLU A 435 30.42 7.22 -18.28
C GLU A 435 30.68 7.63 -16.81
N THR A 436 30.67 6.68 -15.88
CA THR A 436 30.91 6.96 -14.45
C THR A 436 32.39 6.93 -14.02
N SER A 437 33.30 6.53 -14.90
CA SER A 437 34.74 6.44 -14.58
C SER A 437 35.41 7.82 -14.51
N GLY A 438 34.85 8.80 -15.21
CA GLY A 438 35.31 10.19 -15.18
C GLY A 438 34.81 11.01 -14.00
N SER A 439 35.10 12.31 -14.05
CA SER A 439 34.58 13.35 -13.15
C SER A 439 33.62 14.32 -13.85
N ARG A 440 33.47 14.21 -15.18
CA ARG A 440 32.56 15.05 -15.95
C ARG A 440 31.11 14.68 -15.62
N THR A 441 30.32 15.68 -15.25
CA THR A 441 28.88 15.52 -15.08
C THR A 441 28.21 15.48 -16.45
N ASP A 442 27.53 14.39 -16.75
CA ASP A 442 26.84 14.19 -18.02
C ASP A 442 25.35 13.99 -17.79
N HIS A 443 24.54 14.75 -18.51
CA HIS A 443 23.08 14.74 -18.45
C HIS A 443 22.53 14.00 -19.66
N VAL A 444 21.79 12.92 -19.43
CA VAL A 444 21.22 12.12 -20.51
C VAL A 444 19.71 12.00 -20.32
N LYS A 445 18.95 12.66 -21.20
CA LYS A 445 17.49 12.54 -21.23
C LYS A 445 17.07 11.14 -21.69
N LEU A 446 16.04 10.62 -21.05
CA LEU A 446 15.42 9.37 -21.50
C LEU A 446 14.63 9.61 -22.77
N LYS A 447 14.78 8.72 -23.77
CA LYS A 447 14.00 8.77 -25.02
C LYS A 447 12.51 8.58 -24.77
N ARG A 448 12.17 7.75 -23.78
CA ARG A 448 10.82 7.52 -23.28
C ARG A 448 10.82 7.73 -21.79
N GLN A 449 9.93 8.59 -21.31
CA GLN A 449 9.75 8.78 -19.87
C GLN A 449 9.34 7.46 -19.21
N LEU A 450 9.91 7.16 -18.05
CA LEU A 450 9.64 5.93 -17.30
C LEU A 450 8.73 6.26 -16.12
N PRO A 451 7.48 5.79 -16.07
CA PRO A 451 6.60 6.01 -14.91
C PRO A 451 7.23 5.47 -13.62
N VAL A 452 7.22 6.29 -12.57
CA VAL A 452 7.68 5.92 -11.23
C VAL A 452 6.54 6.12 -10.23
N PHE A 453 6.21 5.07 -9.51
CA PHE A 453 5.22 5.07 -8.45
C PHE A 453 5.95 4.95 -7.11
N ILE A 454 5.96 6.03 -6.32
CA ILE A 454 6.41 5.99 -4.93
C ILE A 454 5.19 5.63 -4.08
N THR A 455 5.22 4.43 -3.53
CA THR A 455 4.09 3.74 -2.88
C THR A 455 4.37 3.49 -1.40
N TYR A 456 3.31 3.23 -0.65
CA TYR A 456 3.39 2.96 0.78
C TYR A 456 2.54 1.74 1.13
N PHE A 457 3.09 0.55 0.97
CA PHE A 457 2.40 -0.70 1.28
C PHE A 457 3.11 -1.39 2.45
N THR A 458 2.42 -1.47 3.58
CA THR A 458 2.85 -2.19 4.79
C THR A 458 2.52 -3.67 4.72
N VAL A 459 1.58 -4.05 3.84
CA VAL A 459 1.28 -5.44 3.48
C VAL A 459 1.43 -5.62 1.99
N PHE A 460 2.27 -6.56 1.58
CA PHE A 460 2.56 -6.85 0.17
C PHE A 460 3.13 -8.26 0.02
N GLU A 461 3.07 -8.79 -1.19
CA GLU A 461 3.73 -10.04 -1.55
C GLU A 461 5.17 -9.77 -2.03
N ASP A 462 6.13 -10.59 -1.59
CA ASP A 462 7.50 -10.56 -2.11
C ASP A 462 7.65 -11.37 -3.41
N GLU A 463 8.86 -11.40 -3.96
CA GLU A 463 9.17 -12.16 -5.18
C GLU A 463 9.06 -13.69 -5.02
N GLN A 464 8.99 -14.21 -3.80
CA GLN A 464 8.77 -15.64 -3.52
C GLN A 464 7.29 -15.98 -3.30
N GLY A 465 6.40 -15.00 -3.41
CA GLY A 465 4.98 -15.21 -3.19
C GLY A 465 4.57 -15.17 -1.72
N ARG A 466 5.41 -14.61 -0.83
CA ARG A 466 5.16 -14.59 0.61
C ARG A 466 4.62 -13.25 1.05
N MET A 467 3.59 -13.29 1.89
CA MET A 467 2.98 -12.08 2.45
C MET A 467 3.86 -11.47 3.53
N ASN A 468 4.29 -10.24 3.30
CA ASN A 468 5.07 -9.43 4.23
C ASN A 468 4.14 -8.51 5.01
N PHE A 469 4.43 -8.31 6.30
CA PHE A 469 3.75 -7.37 7.18
C PHE A 469 4.77 -6.49 7.90
N VAL A 470 5.19 -5.42 7.24
CA VAL A 470 6.25 -4.53 7.73
C VAL A 470 5.70 -3.41 8.62
N PRO A 471 6.53 -2.81 9.49
CA PRO A 471 6.10 -1.73 10.36
C PRO A 471 5.60 -0.48 9.61
N ASP A 472 4.58 0.18 10.15
CA ASP A 472 4.11 1.47 9.65
C ASP A 472 5.05 2.62 10.09
N GLU A 473 6.23 2.68 9.46
CA GLU A 473 7.33 3.61 9.76
C GLU A 473 6.88 5.09 9.87
N TYR A 474 5.90 5.50 9.06
CA TYR A 474 5.40 6.86 8.98
C TYR A 474 4.05 7.10 9.66
N GLY A 475 3.40 6.08 10.24
CA GLY A 475 2.09 6.22 10.88
C GLY A 475 0.97 6.57 9.89
N GLN A 476 1.01 6.02 8.68
CA GLN A 476 0.00 6.27 7.64
C GLN A 476 -1.17 5.30 7.70
N ASP A 477 -0.98 4.07 8.19
CA ASP A 477 -2.03 3.04 8.23
C ASP A 477 -3.17 3.47 9.14
N GLU A 478 -2.83 3.97 10.33
CA GLU A 478 -3.82 4.48 11.29
C GLU A 478 -4.71 5.56 10.67
N LYS A 479 -4.11 6.51 9.96
CA LYS A 479 -4.82 7.63 9.32
C LYS A 479 -5.74 7.16 8.19
N VAL A 480 -5.30 6.19 7.40
CA VAL A 480 -6.12 5.60 6.35
C VAL A 480 -7.31 4.87 6.97
N TRP A 481 -7.08 4.10 8.02
CA TRP A 481 -8.13 3.37 8.73
C TRP A 481 -9.17 4.29 9.37
N GLU A 482 -8.73 5.34 10.07
CA GLU A 482 -9.63 6.35 10.64
C GLU A 482 -10.50 6.99 9.54
N ALA A 483 -9.89 7.33 8.41
CA ALA A 483 -10.59 7.90 7.27
C ALA A 483 -11.59 6.90 6.66
N LEU A 484 -11.21 5.64 6.47
CA LEU A 484 -12.10 4.57 5.98
C LEU A 484 -13.32 4.36 6.87
N ASN A 485 -13.14 4.43 8.20
CA ASN A 485 -14.23 4.29 9.15
C ASN A 485 -15.15 5.50 9.17
N LYS A 486 -14.62 6.70 8.92
CA LYS A 486 -15.40 7.93 8.79
C LYS A 486 -16.17 7.99 7.46
N ALA A 487 -15.60 7.43 6.39
CA ALA A 487 -16.21 7.40 5.06
C ALA A 487 -17.35 6.39 4.89
N LYS A 488 -17.67 5.59 5.93
CA LYS A 488 -18.83 4.69 5.94
C LYS A 488 -20.09 5.48 5.61
N ARG A 489 -20.80 5.07 4.56
CA ARG A 489 -22.03 5.73 4.07
C ARG A 489 -23.18 5.57 5.05
N ASN A 490 -23.14 4.55 5.90
CA ASN A 490 -24.26 4.20 6.76
C ASN A 490 -24.18 4.75 8.18
N ARG A 491 -23.40 5.82 8.38
CA ARG A 491 -23.55 6.67 9.55
C ARG A 491 -24.74 7.60 9.30
N GLY A 492 -25.87 7.32 9.95
CA GLY A 492 -26.87 8.34 10.17
C GLY A 492 -26.24 9.47 10.98
N GLU A 493 -25.87 10.55 10.30
CA GLU A 493 -25.60 11.85 10.93
C GLU A 493 -26.86 12.71 10.89
#